data_AF-A0A7C2WPL7-F1
#
_entry.id   AF-A0A7C2WPL7-F1
#
_cell.length_a   1.000
_cell.length_b   1.000
_cell.length_c   1.000
_cell.angle_alpha   90.00
_cell.angle_beta   90.00
_cell.angle_gamma   90.00
#
_symmetry.space_group_name_H-M   'P 1'
#
loop_
_entity.id
_entity.type
_entity.pdbx_description
1 polymer ?
#
loop_
_entity_poly.entity_id
_entity_poly.type
_entity_poly.pdbx_seq_one_letter_code
_entity_poly.pdbx_strand_id
1 'polypeptide(L)'
;MTSHDHNKKILLVNPWIHDFAAYDYWAKPLGLLYIGSVLRNEGFRVKLVDCLNDPEALRFGTRKNGRGRFRKEEISKPAALAHIPRRYSRYGMSPGRFREALHQCGRPDAIFVTSVMTYWYPGVFEAIEIIKQLFPDVPLALGGIYATLCPEHARARSGADLVVEGDVLFRKPESKNSLQAVLKMLLGTDLNFFEPHETLASLPFPAYDLLPSFDQAVLLTSRGCPYSCGYCASRYLNG
;
A
#
# COMPACT_ATOMS: atom_id res chain seq x y z
N MET A 1 -2.88 -28.31 -1.07
CA MET A 1 -2.02 -27.17 -1.47
C MET A 1 -1.39 -27.51 -2.80
N THR A 2 -2.06 -27.18 -3.90
CA THR A 2 -1.46 -27.20 -5.24
C THR A 2 -0.60 -25.95 -5.35
N SER A 3 0.71 -26.10 -5.17
CA SER A 3 1.68 -25.03 -5.39
C SER A 3 1.70 -24.70 -6.88
N HIS A 4 1.09 -23.58 -7.27
CA HIS A 4 1.32 -23.00 -8.58
C HIS A 4 2.62 -22.20 -8.50
N ASP A 5 3.73 -22.71 -9.05
CA ASP A 5 4.98 -21.95 -9.09
C ASP A 5 4.88 -20.86 -10.16
N HIS A 6 4.56 -19.64 -9.73
CA HIS A 6 4.58 -18.47 -10.57
C HIS A 6 5.95 -17.77 -10.45
N ASN A 7 6.80 -17.92 -11.46
CA ASN A 7 8.08 -17.19 -11.54
C ASN A 7 7.94 -15.65 -11.70
N LYS A 8 6.73 -15.11 -11.53
CA LYS A 8 6.42 -13.67 -11.62
C LYS A 8 6.74 -12.96 -10.31
N LYS A 9 7.27 -11.75 -10.44
CA LYS A 9 7.67 -10.87 -9.34
C LYS A 9 6.64 -9.78 -9.13
N ILE A 10 6.10 -9.70 -7.93
CA ILE A 10 5.17 -8.64 -7.54
C ILE A 10 5.87 -7.70 -6.56
N LEU A 11 5.82 -6.41 -6.86
CA LEU A 11 6.31 -5.37 -5.96
C LEU A 11 5.14 -4.70 -5.26
N LEU A 12 5.16 -4.71 -3.94
CA LEU A 12 4.24 -3.96 -3.08
C LEU A 12 4.92 -2.66 -2.65
N VAL A 13 4.18 -1.56 -2.66
CA VAL A 13 4.71 -0.25 -2.27
C VAL A 13 3.76 0.46 -1.30
N ASN A 14 4.30 0.81 -0.14
CA ASN A 14 3.67 1.75 0.78
C ASN A 14 4.32 3.14 0.62
N PRO A 15 3.62 4.13 0.03
CA PRO A 15 4.19 5.46 -0.24
C PRO A 15 4.46 6.30 1.00
N TRP A 16 5.08 7.46 0.76
CA TRP A 16 5.27 8.49 1.78
C TRP A 16 3.95 9.09 2.28
N ILE A 17 4.04 9.69 3.47
CA ILE A 17 3.04 10.65 3.94
C ILE A 17 3.53 12.06 3.58
N HIS A 18 2.74 12.83 2.85
CA HIS A 18 2.95 14.27 2.67
C HIS A 18 1.93 15.04 3.51
N ASP A 19 2.38 15.68 4.58
CA ASP A 19 1.48 16.34 5.55
C ASP A 19 2.18 17.42 6.37
N PHE A 20 1.42 18.11 7.22
CA PHE A 20 1.92 19.01 8.27
C PHE A 20 2.37 18.27 9.53
N ALA A 21 1.86 17.05 9.76
CA ALA A 21 2.17 16.21 10.90
C ALA A 21 1.89 14.73 10.60
N ALA A 22 2.88 13.88 10.83
CA ALA A 22 2.70 12.43 10.87
C ALA A 22 3.56 11.85 12.01
N TYR A 23 3.04 10.83 12.67
CA TYR A 23 3.67 10.15 13.79
C TYR A 23 3.51 8.64 13.63
N ASP A 24 4.54 7.91 14.03
CA ASP A 24 4.48 6.45 14.04
C ASP A 24 3.83 5.98 15.34
N TYR A 25 2.57 5.58 15.23
CA TYR A 25 1.82 4.84 16.25
C TYR A 25 1.66 3.40 15.81
N TRP A 26 2.77 2.70 15.57
CA TRP A 26 2.75 1.32 15.08
C TRP A 26 2.19 1.20 13.66
N ALA A 27 2.38 2.22 12.82
CA ALA A 27 1.85 2.21 11.47
C ALA A 27 2.49 1.07 10.67
N LYS A 28 1.65 0.23 10.05
CA LYS A 28 2.05 -0.87 9.18
C LYS A 28 1.06 -0.95 8.01
N PRO A 29 1.51 -1.20 6.77
CA PRO A 29 0.62 -1.32 5.61
C PRO A 29 -0.09 -2.68 5.61
N LEU A 30 -0.93 -2.94 6.62
CA LEU A 30 -1.45 -4.27 6.94
C LEU A 30 -2.17 -4.94 5.75
N GLY A 31 -2.93 -4.17 4.95
CA GLY A 31 -3.55 -4.68 3.73
C GLY A 31 -2.54 -5.22 2.72
N LEU A 32 -1.42 -4.52 2.50
CA LEU A 32 -0.34 -5.02 1.65
C LEU A 32 0.35 -6.25 2.24
N LEU A 33 0.51 -6.32 3.57
CA LEU A 33 1.13 -7.48 4.20
C LEU A 33 0.28 -8.74 4.04
N TYR A 34 -1.05 -8.62 4.15
CA TYR A 34 -1.96 -9.74 3.85
C TYR A 34 -1.94 -10.10 2.36
N ILE A 35 -2.01 -9.11 1.46
CA ILE A 35 -1.88 -9.35 0.01
C ILE A 35 -0.57 -10.08 -0.29
N GLY A 36 0.55 -9.66 0.31
CA GLY A 36 1.85 -10.29 0.13
C GLY A 36 1.88 -11.74 0.58
N SER A 37 1.23 -12.09 1.69
CA SER A 37 1.12 -13.48 2.14
C SER A 37 0.29 -14.33 1.19
N VAL A 38 -0.86 -13.82 0.74
CA VAL A 38 -1.73 -14.57 -0.17
C VAL A 38 -1.02 -14.78 -1.52
N LEU A 39 -0.38 -13.75 -2.07
CA LEU A 39 0.41 -13.88 -3.29
C LEU A 39 1.55 -14.90 -3.15
N ARG A 40 2.26 -14.94 -2.01
CA ARG A 40 3.33 -15.92 -1.79
C ARG A 40 2.83 -17.35 -1.66
N ASN A 41 1.66 -17.56 -1.04
CA ASN A 41 1.04 -18.89 -0.96
C ASN A 41 0.70 -19.44 -2.35
N GLU A 42 0.43 -18.54 -3.29
CA GLU A 42 0.19 -18.83 -4.70
C GLU A 42 1.49 -18.79 -5.53
N GLY A 43 2.66 -18.87 -4.89
CA GLY A 43 3.95 -19.03 -5.54
C GLY A 43 4.56 -17.78 -6.17
N PHE A 44 3.95 -16.60 -6.05
CA PHE A 44 4.56 -15.36 -6.54
C PHE A 44 5.78 -14.95 -5.70
N ARG A 45 6.77 -14.37 -6.37
CA ARG A 45 7.91 -13.73 -5.69
C ARG A 45 7.53 -12.32 -5.29
N VAL A 46 7.31 -12.10 -4.00
CA VAL A 46 6.86 -10.80 -3.48
C VAL A 46 8.00 -10.03 -2.83
N LYS A 47 8.13 -8.75 -3.16
CA LYS A 47 8.96 -7.76 -2.44
C LYS A 47 8.10 -6.60 -1.97
N LEU A 48 8.53 -5.93 -0.90
CA LEU A 48 7.89 -4.73 -0.35
C LEU A 48 8.90 -3.59 -0.30
N VAL A 49 8.49 -2.40 -0.74
CA VAL A 49 9.18 -1.15 -0.45
C VAL A 49 8.23 -0.28 0.38
N ASP A 50 8.58 -0.08 1.64
CA ASP A 50 7.78 0.73 2.56
C ASP A 50 8.51 2.03 2.90
N CYS A 51 8.04 3.14 2.35
CA CYS A 51 8.62 4.46 2.56
C CYS A 51 8.62 4.88 4.03
N LEU A 52 7.76 4.30 4.87
CA LEU A 52 7.64 4.61 6.30
C LEU A 52 8.44 3.66 7.19
N ASN A 53 9.05 2.59 6.65
CA ASN A 53 9.78 1.56 7.41
C ASN A 53 11.26 1.44 7.00
N ASP A 54 11.88 2.54 6.55
CA ASP A 54 13.32 2.56 6.28
C ASP A 54 14.14 2.50 7.60
N PRO A 55 15.03 1.50 7.78
CA PRO A 55 15.79 1.32 9.02
C PRO A 55 16.64 2.55 9.39
N GLU A 56 17.19 3.26 8.41
CA GLU A 56 17.92 4.50 8.67
C GLU A 56 16.99 5.59 9.19
N ALA A 57 15.82 5.78 8.56
CA ALA A 57 14.81 6.73 9.01
C ALA A 57 14.29 6.42 10.43
N LEU A 58 14.15 5.14 10.81
CA LEU A 58 13.66 4.73 12.12
C LEU A 58 14.67 5.00 13.26
N ARG A 59 15.98 5.05 12.97
CA ARG A 59 17.01 5.41 13.96
C ARG A 59 16.84 6.83 14.54
N PHE A 60 16.07 7.70 13.90
CA PHE A 60 15.92 9.11 14.29
C PHE A 60 14.86 9.39 15.36
N GLY A 61 14.13 8.39 15.87
CA GLY A 61 13.07 8.72 16.81
C GLY A 61 12.26 7.60 17.43
N THR A 62 12.59 6.33 17.21
CA THR A 62 11.86 5.21 17.84
C THR A 62 12.13 5.18 19.34
N ARG A 63 11.07 5.36 20.14
CA ARG A 63 11.10 5.25 21.60
C ARG A 63 11.17 3.79 22.00
N LYS A 64 11.49 3.51 23.27
CA LYS A 64 11.52 2.15 23.84
C LYS A 64 10.19 1.37 23.71
N ASN A 65 9.06 2.05 23.51
CA ASN A 65 7.76 1.43 23.26
C ASN A 65 7.40 1.34 21.76
N GLY A 66 8.39 1.48 20.88
CA GLY A 66 8.33 1.41 19.41
C GLY A 66 7.52 2.50 18.71
N ARG A 67 6.91 3.44 19.46
CA ARG A 67 6.38 4.68 18.85
C ARG A 67 7.52 5.61 18.46
N GLY A 68 7.34 6.38 17.40
CA GLY A 68 8.40 7.27 16.94
C GLY A 68 7.96 8.44 16.10
N ARG A 69 8.94 9.25 15.74
CA ARG A 69 8.79 10.25 14.67
C ARG A 69 9.40 9.65 13.41
N PHE A 70 8.68 9.74 12.31
CA PHE A 70 9.32 9.50 11.02
C PHE A 70 10.37 10.60 10.78
N ARG A 71 11.46 10.23 10.11
CA ARG A 71 12.30 11.20 9.42
C ARG A 71 11.39 12.03 8.50
N LYS A 72 11.63 13.34 8.44
CA LYS A 72 10.87 14.22 7.57
C LYS A 72 11.75 15.22 6.85
N GLU A 73 11.31 15.58 5.66
CA GLU A 73 11.94 16.58 4.79
C GLU A 73 10.88 17.62 4.42
N GLU A 74 11.21 18.90 4.55
CA GLU A 74 10.29 19.98 4.18
C GLU A 74 10.15 20.04 2.65
N ILE A 75 8.90 20.12 2.18
CA ILE A 75 8.57 20.17 0.75
C ILE A 75 7.57 21.30 0.48
N SER A 76 7.44 21.69 -0.78
CA SER A 76 6.49 22.71 -1.21
C SER A 76 5.05 22.31 -0.90
N LYS A 77 4.25 23.27 -0.43
CA LYS A 77 2.81 23.04 -0.19
C LYS A 77 2.07 22.91 -1.52
N PRO A 78 1.06 22.03 -1.59
CA PRO A 78 0.02 22.13 -2.61
C PRO A 78 -0.62 23.52 -2.56
N ALA A 79 -0.97 24.08 -3.72
CA ALA A 79 -1.53 25.44 -3.82
C ALA A 79 -2.77 25.63 -2.91
N ALA A 80 -3.63 24.62 -2.83
CA ALA A 80 -4.82 24.62 -1.97
C ALA A 80 -4.50 24.78 -0.47
N LEU A 81 -3.28 24.43 -0.05
CA LEU A 81 -2.84 24.44 1.35
C LEU A 81 -1.82 25.56 1.65
N ALA A 82 -1.52 26.44 0.68
CA ALA A 82 -0.49 27.47 0.81
C ALA A 82 -0.72 28.41 2.01
N HIS A 83 -2.00 28.69 2.32
CA HIS A 83 -2.44 29.58 3.40
C HIS A 83 -2.19 29.04 4.82
N ILE A 84 -1.90 27.75 4.99
CA ILE A 84 -1.72 27.15 6.32
C ILE A 84 -0.34 27.53 6.87
N PRO A 85 -0.20 28.17 8.05
CA PRO A 85 1.07 28.69 8.57
C PRO A 85 1.93 27.60 9.23
N ARG A 86 2.01 26.41 8.62
CA ARG A 86 2.80 25.27 9.10
C ARG A 86 3.69 24.74 7.98
N ARG A 87 4.79 24.10 8.32
CA ARG A 87 5.66 23.42 7.36
C ARG A 87 4.97 22.16 6.85
N TYR A 88 5.00 21.96 5.55
CA TYR A 88 4.52 20.75 4.89
C TYR A 88 5.73 19.87 4.60
N SER A 89 5.63 18.57 4.86
CA SER A 89 6.78 17.69 4.86
C SER A 89 6.44 16.33 4.28
N ARG A 90 7.44 15.73 3.63
CA ARG A 90 7.48 14.31 3.30
C ARG A 90 8.00 13.55 4.51
N TYR A 91 7.28 12.53 4.96
CA TYR A 91 7.65 11.66 6.07
C TYR A 91 8.05 10.29 5.55
N GLY A 92 9.20 9.78 6.01
CA GLY A 92 9.76 8.50 5.61
C GLY A 92 11.18 8.60 5.05
N MET A 93 11.56 7.64 4.20
CA MET A 93 12.84 7.60 3.50
C MET A 93 13.01 8.76 2.52
N SER A 94 14.23 9.06 2.09
CA SER A 94 14.45 10.04 1.02
C SER A 94 14.09 9.46 -0.36
N PRO A 95 13.82 10.29 -1.39
CA PRO A 95 13.60 9.82 -2.76
C PRO A 95 14.78 9.02 -3.31
N GLY A 96 16.01 9.39 -2.96
CA GLY A 96 17.21 8.63 -3.34
C GLY A 96 17.19 7.20 -2.78
N ARG A 97 16.84 7.04 -1.50
CA ARG A 97 16.69 5.73 -0.87
C ARG A 97 15.54 4.92 -1.47
N PHE A 98 14.44 5.57 -1.82
CA PHE A 98 13.33 4.92 -2.51
C PHE A 98 13.75 4.40 -3.89
N ARG A 99 14.44 5.21 -4.70
CA ARG A 99 14.99 4.77 -6.00
C ARG A 99 15.96 3.60 -5.83
N GLU A 100 16.84 3.66 -4.83
CA GLU A 100 17.78 2.58 -4.53
C GLU A 100 17.05 1.28 -4.14
N ALA A 101 16.05 1.35 -3.27
CA ALA A 101 15.24 0.19 -2.88
C ALA A 101 14.49 -0.42 -4.07
N LEU A 102 13.94 0.43 -4.96
CA LEU A 102 13.31 -0.03 -6.21
C LEU A 102 14.32 -0.72 -7.14
N HIS A 103 15.54 -0.17 -7.29
CA HIS A 103 16.59 -0.81 -8.08
C HIS A 103 17.01 -2.18 -7.51
N GLN A 104 17.16 -2.29 -6.18
CA GLN A 104 17.47 -3.55 -5.50
C GLN A 104 16.35 -4.59 -5.61
N CYS A 105 15.11 -4.16 -5.84
CA CYS A 105 14.01 -5.07 -6.13
C CYS A 105 14.22 -5.80 -7.47
N GLY A 106 14.89 -5.17 -8.43
CA GLY A 106 14.90 -5.57 -9.83
C GLY A 106 13.56 -5.26 -10.50
N ARG A 107 13.45 -5.49 -11.81
CA ARG A 107 12.20 -5.26 -12.56
C ARG A 107 11.10 -6.23 -12.07
N PRO A 108 9.95 -5.74 -11.59
CA PRO A 108 8.77 -6.57 -11.29
C PRO A 108 7.89 -6.77 -12.54
N ASP A 109 6.98 -7.73 -12.45
CA ASP A 109 5.96 -8.00 -13.48
C ASP A 109 4.65 -7.24 -13.22
N ALA A 110 4.37 -6.90 -11.96
CA ALA A 110 3.29 -5.98 -11.59
C ALA A 110 3.60 -5.28 -10.26
N ILE A 111 2.98 -4.11 -10.07
CA ILE A 111 3.19 -3.25 -8.89
C ILE A 111 1.84 -2.96 -8.22
N PHE A 112 1.81 -3.06 -6.89
CA PHE A 112 0.65 -2.70 -6.08
C PHE A 112 1.05 -1.56 -5.15
N VAL A 113 0.39 -0.42 -5.29
CA VAL A 113 0.57 0.76 -4.45
C VAL A 113 -0.65 0.89 -3.54
N THR A 114 -0.43 1.12 -2.25
CA THR A 114 -1.52 1.41 -1.30
C THR A 114 -1.61 2.89 -0.96
N SER A 115 -2.74 3.28 -0.37
CA SER A 115 -2.90 4.57 0.28
C SER A 115 -3.82 4.45 1.49
N VAL A 116 -3.45 5.09 2.59
CA VAL A 116 -4.13 4.95 3.90
C VAL A 116 -5.06 6.13 4.20
N MET A 117 -4.79 7.33 3.70
CA MET A 117 -5.65 8.50 3.90
C MET A 117 -5.85 9.24 2.59
N THR A 118 -7.04 9.82 2.39
CA THR A 118 -7.38 10.56 1.17
C THR A 118 -6.41 11.72 0.94
N TYR A 119 -6.12 12.51 1.96
CA TYR A 119 -5.26 13.70 1.86
C TYR A 119 -3.75 13.39 1.76
N TRP A 120 -3.34 12.12 1.86
CA TRP A 120 -1.95 11.71 1.62
C TRP A 120 -1.65 11.41 0.14
N TYR A 121 -2.64 11.58 -0.76
CA TYR A 121 -2.47 11.34 -2.19
C TYR A 121 -1.24 12.03 -2.82
N PRO A 122 -0.74 13.22 -2.38
CA PRO A 122 0.45 13.81 -3.00
C PRO A 122 1.70 12.92 -2.86
N GLY A 123 1.85 12.21 -1.73
CA GLY A 123 2.95 11.26 -1.52
C GLY A 123 2.79 9.99 -2.35
N VAL A 124 1.54 9.57 -2.58
CA VAL A 124 1.22 8.46 -3.50
C VAL A 124 1.58 8.84 -4.94
N PHE A 125 1.24 10.06 -5.37
CA PHE A 125 1.52 10.54 -6.72
C PHE A 125 3.03 10.63 -6.96
N GLU A 126 3.80 11.18 -6.01
CA GLU A 126 5.26 11.20 -6.11
C GLU A 126 5.84 9.78 -6.24
N ALA A 127 5.36 8.83 -5.43
CA ALA A 127 5.81 7.45 -5.52
C ALA A 127 5.50 6.81 -6.87
N ILE A 128 4.27 6.96 -7.38
CA ILE A 128 3.86 6.41 -8.69
C ILE A 128 4.68 7.05 -9.82
N GLU A 129 4.92 8.36 -9.77
CA GLU A 129 5.74 9.06 -10.76
C GLU A 129 7.16 8.48 -10.81
N ILE A 130 7.82 8.33 -9.66
CA ILE A 130 9.17 7.75 -9.57
C ILE A 130 9.17 6.30 -10.06
N ILE A 131 8.15 5.51 -9.70
CA ILE A 131 8.01 4.12 -10.15
C ILE A 131 7.88 4.08 -11.67
N LYS A 132 7.02 4.91 -12.28
CA LYS A 132 6.80 4.94 -13.73
C LYS A 132 8.01 5.47 -14.50
N GLN A 133 8.84 6.33 -13.90
CA GLN A 133 10.13 6.71 -14.47
C GLN A 133 11.11 5.52 -14.55
N LEU A 134 11.12 4.65 -13.53
CA LEU A 134 12.04 3.50 -13.47
C LEU A 134 11.51 2.27 -14.21
N PHE A 135 10.19 2.07 -14.20
CA PHE A 135 9.49 0.90 -14.72
C PHE A 135 8.29 1.33 -15.58
N PRO A 136 8.49 2.05 -16.71
CA PRO A 136 7.41 2.63 -17.49
C PRO A 136 6.41 1.60 -18.01
N ASP A 137 6.90 0.43 -18.43
CA ASP A 137 6.08 -0.64 -19.02
C ASP A 137 5.51 -1.61 -17.99
N VAL A 138 5.79 -1.42 -16.69
CA VAL A 138 5.27 -2.33 -15.67
C VAL A 138 3.88 -1.87 -15.22
N PRO A 139 2.87 -2.74 -15.29
CA PRO A 139 1.51 -2.39 -14.89
C PRO A 139 1.41 -2.23 -13.37
N LEU A 140 0.70 -1.19 -12.95
CA LEU A 140 0.60 -0.71 -11.58
C LEU A 140 -0.87 -0.51 -11.19
N ALA A 141 -1.27 -1.17 -10.11
CA ALA A 141 -2.55 -0.95 -9.45
C ALA A 141 -2.40 -0.06 -8.21
N LEU A 142 -3.27 0.93 -8.07
CA LEU A 142 -3.43 1.75 -6.88
C LEU A 142 -4.70 1.31 -6.14
N GLY A 143 -4.55 0.90 -4.88
CA GLY A 143 -5.63 0.54 -3.97
C GLY A 143 -5.57 1.27 -2.63
N GLY A 144 -6.42 0.84 -1.69
CA GLY A 144 -6.50 1.40 -0.34
C GLY A 144 -7.58 2.46 -0.18
N ILE A 145 -7.55 3.17 0.95
CA ILE A 145 -8.62 4.08 1.41
C ILE A 145 -8.82 5.22 0.43
N TYR A 146 -7.75 5.87 -0.03
CA TYR A 146 -7.86 6.96 -1.01
C TYR A 146 -8.46 6.48 -2.34
N ALA A 147 -7.99 5.35 -2.87
CA ALA A 147 -8.50 4.78 -4.11
C ALA A 147 -9.99 4.40 -4.00
N THR A 148 -10.43 3.99 -2.80
CA THR A 148 -11.83 3.60 -2.53
C THR A 148 -12.75 4.81 -2.35
N LEU A 149 -12.30 5.86 -1.65
CA LEU A 149 -13.15 7.01 -1.33
C LEU A 149 -13.11 8.13 -2.37
N CYS A 150 -12.05 8.18 -3.19
CA CYS A 150 -11.88 9.21 -4.22
C CYS A 150 -11.43 8.59 -5.56
N PRO A 151 -12.13 7.56 -6.08
CA PRO A 151 -11.69 6.78 -7.23
C PRO A 151 -11.59 7.61 -8.51
N GLU A 152 -12.49 8.57 -8.75
CA GLU A 152 -12.45 9.44 -9.92
C GLU A 152 -11.19 10.31 -9.92
N HIS A 153 -10.88 10.90 -8.76
CA HIS A 153 -9.65 11.70 -8.60
C HIS A 153 -8.41 10.84 -8.80
N ALA A 154 -8.38 9.63 -8.23
CA ALA A 154 -7.27 8.70 -8.38
C ALA A 154 -7.07 8.30 -9.85
N ARG A 155 -8.13 7.92 -10.57
CA ARG A 155 -8.06 7.53 -11.99
C ARG A 155 -7.56 8.69 -12.87
N ALA A 156 -8.05 9.90 -12.62
CA ALA A 156 -7.72 11.05 -13.44
C ALA A 156 -6.30 11.58 -13.21
N ARG A 157 -5.72 11.39 -12.02
CA ARG A 157 -4.54 12.17 -11.59
C ARG A 157 -3.35 11.36 -11.08
N SER A 158 -3.52 10.11 -10.66
CA SER A 158 -2.46 9.36 -9.98
C SER A 158 -1.36 8.83 -10.90
N GLY A 159 -1.66 8.62 -12.18
CA GLY A 159 -0.76 7.92 -13.11
C GLY A 159 -0.74 6.39 -12.96
N ALA A 160 -1.61 5.80 -12.14
CA ALA A 160 -1.78 4.36 -12.06
C ALA A 160 -2.51 3.81 -13.30
N ASP A 161 -2.16 2.61 -13.75
CA ASP A 161 -2.84 1.95 -14.88
C ASP A 161 -4.21 1.40 -14.45
N LEU A 162 -4.32 1.02 -13.18
CA LEU A 162 -5.56 0.52 -12.58
C LEU A 162 -5.79 1.16 -11.22
N VAL A 163 -7.01 1.64 -10.97
CA VAL A 163 -7.48 2.07 -9.65
C VAL A 163 -8.50 1.08 -9.14
N VAL A 164 -8.20 0.48 -7.99
CA VAL A 164 -8.99 -0.59 -7.39
C VAL A 164 -9.70 -0.09 -6.14
N GLU A 165 -11.03 -0.23 -6.15
CA GLU A 165 -11.90 0.18 -5.06
C GLU A 165 -12.22 -0.97 -4.13
N GLY A 166 -12.18 -0.71 -2.82
CA GLY A 166 -12.50 -1.66 -1.76
C GLY A 166 -11.38 -2.66 -1.48
N ASP A 167 -11.70 -3.63 -0.63
CA ASP A 167 -10.77 -4.67 -0.23
C ASP A 167 -10.78 -5.84 -1.22
N VAL A 168 -9.62 -6.14 -1.81
CA VAL A 168 -9.48 -7.17 -2.85
C VAL A 168 -9.47 -8.60 -2.30
N LEU A 169 -9.23 -8.79 -1.00
CA LEU A 169 -9.10 -10.11 -0.37
C LEU A 169 -10.45 -10.72 0.02
N PHE A 170 -11.46 -9.88 0.25
CA PHE A 170 -12.80 -10.28 0.71
C PHE A 170 -13.84 -10.13 -0.40
N ARG A 171 -13.43 -10.41 -1.64
CA ARG A 171 -14.28 -10.33 -2.84
C ARG A 171 -14.33 -11.69 -3.50
N LYS A 172 -15.52 -12.05 -3.99
CA LYS A 172 -15.70 -13.25 -4.79
C LYS A 172 -14.89 -13.14 -6.10
N PRO A 173 -14.38 -14.26 -6.64
CA PRO A 173 -13.56 -14.28 -7.87
C PRO A 173 -14.16 -13.49 -9.05
N GLU A 174 -15.49 -13.52 -9.20
CA GLU A 174 -16.20 -12.88 -10.31
C GLU A 174 -16.25 -11.35 -10.19
N SER A 175 -15.90 -10.80 -9.02
CA SER A 175 -15.82 -9.35 -8.81
C SER A 175 -14.64 -8.78 -9.57
N LYS A 176 -14.87 -7.70 -10.33
CA LYS A 176 -13.81 -6.95 -11.04
C LYS A 176 -12.72 -6.38 -10.11
N ASN A 177 -13.03 -6.26 -8.82
CA ASN A 177 -12.11 -5.76 -7.79
C ASN A 177 -11.59 -6.90 -6.88
N SER A 178 -11.74 -8.17 -7.27
CA SER A 178 -11.07 -9.28 -6.58
C SER A 178 -9.58 -9.28 -6.86
N LEU A 179 -8.77 -9.86 -5.96
CA LEU A 179 -7.33 -9.96 -6.21
C LEU A 179 -7.02 -10.72 -7.51
N GLN A 180 -7.80 -11.77 -7.80
CA GLN A 180 -7.69 -12.53 -9.06
C GLN A 180 -7.96 -11.65 -10.29
N ALA A 181 -9.04 -10.87 -10.28
CA ALA A 181 -9.37 -9.98 -11.39
C ALA A 181 -8.30 -8.90 -11.59
N VAL A 182 -7.80 -8.32 -10.49
CA VAL A 182 -6.72 -7.34 -10.51
C VAL A 182 -5.45 -7.95 -11.12
N LEU A 183 -5.03 -9.12 -10.66
CA LEU A 183 -3.87 -9.80 -11.22
C LEU A 183 -4.05 -10.18 -12.69
N LYS A 184 -5.24 -10.62 -13.09
CA LYS A 184 -5.57 -10.90 -14.50
C LYS A 184 -5.43 -9.66 -15.37
N MET A 185 -5.92 -8.51 -14.91
CA MET A 185 -5.79 -7.23 -15.61
C MET A 185 -4.33 -6.76 -15.70
N LEU A 186 -3.54 -6.92 -14.64
CA LEU A 186 -2.13 -6.50 -14.64
C LEU A 186 -1.25 -7.46 -15.44
N LEU A 187 -1.43 -8.77 -15.30
CA LEU A 187 -0.51 -9.78 -15.80
C LEU A 187 -0.98 -10.47 -17.08
N GLY A 188 -2.21 -10.21 -17.54
CA GLY A 188 -2.80 -10.81 -18.74
C GLY A 188 -2.93 -12.33 -18.67
N THR A 189 -2.90 -12.93 -17.48
CA THR A 189 -2.92 -14.39 -17.29
C THR A 189 -4.15 -14.79 -16.51
N ASP A 190 -4.82 -15.88 -16.91
CA ASP A 190 -5.91 -16.43 -16.12
C ASP A 190 -5.36 -17.19 -14.92
N LEU A 191 -5.77 -16.76 -13.73
CA LEU A 191 -5.23 -17.24 -12.47
C LEU A 191 -6.35 -17.99 -11.73
N ASN A 192 -6.55 -19.27 -12.03
CA ASN A 192 -7.65 -20.07 -11.48
C ASN A 192 -7.29 -20.71 -10.14
N PHE A 193 -6.73 -19.95 -9.21
CA PHE A 193 -6.29 -20.47 -7.91
C PHE A 193 -6.83 -19.69 -6.70
N PHE A 194 -7.43 -18.52 -6.90
CA PHE A 194 -7.80 -17.65 -5.78
C PHE A 194 -9.14 -18.08 -5.20
N GLU A 195 -9.11 -18.81 -4.09
CA GLU A 195 -10.30 -19.05 -3.28
C GLU A 195 -10.62 -17.78 -2.46
N PRO A 196 -11.86 -17.26 -2.50
CA PRO A 196 -12.21 -16.06 -1.77
C PRO A 196 -12.10 -16.28 -0.26
N HIS A 197 -11.47 -15.34 0.43
CA HIS A 197 -11.43 -15.35 1.89
C HIS A 197 -12.72 -14.75 2.45
N GLU A 198 -13.51 -15.55 3.15
CA GLU A 198 -14.78 -15.08 3.76
C GLU A 198 -14.55 -14.39 5.10
N THR A 199 -13.52 -14.80 5.84
CA THR A 199 -13.25 -14.31 7.20
C THR A 199 -11.77 -14.04 7.41
N LEU A 200 -11.45 -13.19 8.38
CA LEU A 200 -10.06 -12.95 8.80
C LEU A 200 -9.32 -14.23 9.19
N ALA A 201 -10.04 -15.22 9.75
CA ALA A 201 -9.47 -16.51 10.15
C ALA A 201 -9.03 -17.36 8.95
N SER A 202 -9.58 -17.11 7.76
CA SER A 202 -9.18 -17.80 6.53
C SER A 202 -7.93 -17.21 5.89
N LEU A 203 -7.48 -16.02 6.31
CA LEU A 203 -6.29 -15.39 5.76
C LEU A 203 -5.02 -15.97 6.37
N PRO A 204 -3.92 -16.08 5.60
CA PRO A 204 -2.61 -16.36 6.16
C PRO A 204 -2.16 -15.21 7.09
N PHE A 205 -1.21 -15.50 7.98
CA PHE A 205 -0.57 -14.45 8.77
C PHE A 205 0.04 -13.36 7.86
N PRO A 206 -0.02 -12.07 8.22
CA PRO A 206 0.57 -11.00 7.43
C PRO A 206 2.08 -11.22 7.22
N ALA A 207 2.58 -10.90 6.03
CA ALA A 207 3.98 -11.11 5.63
C ALA A 207 4.93 -10.11 6.30
N TYR A 208 5.00 -10.13 7.62
CA TYR A 208 5.85 -9.23 8.42
C TYR A 208 7.34 -9.38 8.12
N ASP A 209 7.76 -10.53 7.61
CA ASP A 209 9.14 -10.78 7.15
C ASP A 209 9.52 -9.92 5.92
N LEU A 210 8.54 -9.33 5.21
CA LEU A 210 8.81 -8.38 4.13
C LEU A 210 9.26 -7.01 4.64
N LEU A 211 9.05 -6.69 5.92
CA LEU A 211 9.45 -5.41 6.48
C LEU A 211 10.96 -5.40 6.77
N PRO A 212 11.70 -4.37 6.32
CA PRO A 212 13.12 -4.21 6.67
C PRO A 212 13.38 -4.14 8.19
N SER A 213 12.43 -3.57 8.94
CA SER A 213 12.51 -3.49 10.41
C SER A 213 11.18 -3.82 11.05
N PHE A 214 11.19 -4.83 11.91
CA PHE A 214 10.00 -5.33 12.59
C PHE A 214 10.29 -5.60 14.07
N ASP A 215 9.77 -4.75 14.93
CA ASP A 215 9.76 -4.93 16.39
C ASP A 215 8.34 -5.14 16.93
N GLN A 216 7.31 -4.88 16.11
CA GLN A 216 5.92 -4.76 16.54
C GLN A 216 4.95 -5.26 15.48
N ALA A 217 4.05 -6.14 15.89
CA ALA A 217 2.98 -6.68 15.06
C ALA A 217 1.66 -5.92 15.28
N VAL A 218 0.95 -5.62 14.19
CA VAL A 218 -0.45 -5.16 14.21
C VAL A 218 -1.35 -6.30 13.75
N LEU A 219 -2.44 -6.55 14.45
CA LEU A 219 -3.39 -7.59 14.08
C LEU A 219 -4.77 -6.99 13.92
N LEU A 220 -5.48 -7.42 12.88
CA LEU A 220 -6.88 -7.10 12.70
C LEU A 220 -7.71 -8.25 13.26
N THR A 221 -8.42 -8.01 14.36
CA THR A 221 -9.22 -9.03 15.04
C THR A 221 -10.67 -9.07 14.57
N SER A 222 -11.16 -7.98 14.00
CA SER A 222 -12.50 -7.88 13.43
C SER A 222 -12.51 -6.92 12.24
N ARG A 223 -13.54 -7.05 11.41
CA ARG A 223 -13.84 -6.15 10.28
C ARG A 223 -15.28 -5.68 10.39
N GLY A 224 -15.54 -4.53 9.79
CA GLY A 224 -16.86 -3.92 9.78
C GLY A 224 -17.15 -3.13 11.06
N CYS A 225 -18.16 -2.28 10.99
CA CYS A 225 -18.68 -1.52 12.11
C CYS A 225 -20.21 -1.59 12.04
N PRO A 226 -20.91 -1.99 13.11
CA PRO A 226 -22.38 -2.08 13.11
C PRO A 226 -23.06 -0.70 13.09
N TYR A 227 -22.30 0.38 13.28
CA TYR A 227 -22.81 1.74 13.27
C TYR A 227 -22.80 2.36 11.86
N SER A 228 -23.70 3.32 11.64
CA SER A 228 -23.87 4.07 10.38
C SER A 228 -23.69 5.58 10.57
N CYS A 229 -22.71 5.98 11.38
CA CYS A 229 -22.44 7.38 11.68
C CYS A 229 -22.25 8.22 10.41
N GLY A 230 -23.01 9.31 10.26
CA GLY A 230 -23.00 10.14 9.04
C GLY A 230 -21.66 10.83 8.71
N TYR A 231 -20.72 10.87 9.66
CA TYR A 231 -19.38 11.41 9.47
C TYR A 231 -18.33 10.36 9.13
N CYS A 232 -18.65 9.06 9.21
CA CYS A 232 -17.66 7.98 9.15
C CYS A 232 -17.74 7.19 7.85
N ALA A 233 -16.61 7.08 7.16
CA ALA A 233 -16.51 6.28 5.94
C ALA A 233 -16.39 4.76 6.18
N SER A 234 -16.41 4.30 7.44
CA SER A 234 -16.15 2.88 7.77
C SER A 234 -17.09 1.90 7.07
N ARG A 235 -18.36 2.27 6.83
CA ARG A 235 -19.31 1.41 6.11
C ARG A 235 -18.91 1.18 4.65
N TYR A 236 -18.24 2.14 4.02
CA TYR A 236 -17.76 2.02 2.64
C TYR A 236 -16.42 1.28 2.55
N LEU A 237 -15.59 1.40 3.60
CA LEU A 237 -14.24 0.82 3.63
C LEU A 237 -14.23 -0.64 4.11
N ASN A 238 -15.10 -0.97 5.07
CA ASN A 238 -15.07 -2.24 5.79
C ASN A 238 -16.37 -3.05 5.63
N GLY A 239 -17.27 -2.64 4.73
CA GLY A 239 -18.59 -3.22 4.50
C GLY A 239 -18.77 -3.83 3.12
#